data_AF-A0A7S4CWL5-F1
#
_entry.id   AF-A0A7S4CWL5-F1
#
_cell.length_a   1.000
_cell.length_b   1.000
_cell.length_c   1.000
_cell.angle_alpha   90.00
_cell.angle_beta   90.00
_cell.angle_gamma   90.00
#
_symmetry.space_group_name_H-M   'P 1'
#
loop_
_entity.id
_entity.type
_entity.pdbx_description
1 polymer ?
#
loop_
_entity_poly.entity_id
_entity_poly.type
_entity_poly.pdbx_seq_one_letter_code
_entity_poly.pdbx_strand_id
1 'polypeptide(L)'
;FFFGLVLSTVGRTDWASATTGCCSSLSLPPTSSGVHMSRIPTIAGRPLLKPDTDLPKFTDWAITHYSGEFCVAADFDPAFVAALWYEGYLTIASRYTGQVLLLPKLHVQRCVLYFSDLRLHRSAKKKAKHFHLSVDMCFDDVVNGCIRQHGQNWLYPPMVKTLKHIHQSPGARGVRVHSFEIWEEEDLVGGELGYSVGACYTSLTGFCTVDSAGT
;
A
#
# COMPACT_ATOMS: atom_id res chain seq x y z
N PHE A 1 -11.34 -2.05 -7.99
CA PHE A 1 -11.75 -0.99 -7.05
C PHE A 1 -11.18 -1.37 -5.69
N PHE A 2 -10.21 -0.60 -5.18
CA PHE A 2 -9.48 -0.90 -3.93
C PHE A 2 -10.23 -0.29 -2.75
N PHE A 3 -10.68 -1.10 -1.79
CA PHE A 3 -11.19 -0.62 -0.50
C PHE A 3 -10.10 -0.80 0.56
N GLY A 4 -9.35 0.26 0.85
CA GLY A 4 -8.46 0.28 2.00
C GLY A 4 -9.25 0.49 3.28
N LEU A 5 -9.24 -0.48 4.19
CA LEU A 5 -9.56 -0.30 5.60
C LEU A 5 -8.46 0.57 6.24
N VAL A 6 -8.74 1.35 7.29
CA VAL A 6 -7.75 2.02 8.15
C VAL A 6 -8.37 2.12 9.54
N LEU A 7 -7.60 1.85 10.59
CA LEU A 7 -8.00 1.98 12.00
C LEU A 7 -7.21 3.15 12.59
N SER A 8 -7.91 4.13 13.18
CA SER A 8 -7.28 5.25 13.89
C SER A 8 -7.67 5.20 15.36
N THR A 9 -6.68 5.11 16.24
CA THR A 9 -6.63 5.88 17.51
C THR A 9 -5.16 6.13 17.88
N VAL A 10 -4.85 7.40 18.22
CA VAL A 10 -3.53 7.99 18.58
C VAL A 10 -2.60 8.26 17.37
N GLY A 11 -2.19 9.47 16.98
CA GLY A 11 -2.42 10.85 17.43
C GLY A 11 -1.31 11.73 16.80
N ARG A 12 -1.65 12.64 15.86
CA ARG A 12 -0.87 13.88 15.64
C ARG A 12 -1.70 14.98 16.30
N THR A 13 -1.54 15.12 17.61
CA THR A 13 -2.13 16.22 18.37
C THR A 13 -1.46 17.54 17.99
N ASP A 14 -2.28 18.59 18.04
CA ASP A 14 -1.93 20.02 18.00
C ASP A 14 -1.73 20.67 16.63
N TRP A 15 -2.88 21.03 16.06
CA TRP A 15 -3.04 22.18 15.17
C TRP A 15 -2.82 23.47 15.97
N ALA A 16 -1.73 24.19 15.70
CA ALA A 16 -1.60 25.58 16.12
C ALA A 16 -0.81 26.42 15.10
N SER A 17 -1.45 27.53 14.71
CA SER A 17 -0.91 28.76 14.11
C SER A 17 -0.17 28.68 12.77
N ALA A 18 -0.86 29.19 11.75
CA ALA A 18 -0.26 29.73 10.54
C ALA A 18 0.74 30.84 10.88
N THR A 19 1.93 30.77 10.27
CA THR A 19 2.75 31.95 9.98
C THR A 19 3.30 31.84 8.56
N THR A 20 2.96 32.85 7.77
CA THR A 20 3.42 33.12 6.42
C THR A 20 4.94 33.29 6.39
N GLY A 21 5.62 32.57 5.49
CA GLY A 21 7.07 32.63 5.32
C GLY A 21 7.46 32.45 3.85
N CYS A 22 8.23 33.40 3.35
CA CYS A 22 8.58 33.68 1.95
C CYS A 22 9.10 32.48 1.13
N CYS A 23 8.64 32.41 -0.12
CA CYS A 23 9.03 31.46 -1.15
C CYS A 23 10.51 31.67 -1.54
N SER A 24 11.34 30.63 -1.36
CA SER A 24 12.66 30.55 -1.99
C SER A 24 12.80 29.18 -2.65
N SER A 25 13.05 29.22 -3.96
CA SER A 25 13.19 28.09 -4.86
C SER A 25 14.35 27.18 -4.43
N LEU A 26 14.03 26.06 -3.79
CA LEU A 26 14.98 24.96 -3.58
C LEU A 26 15.09 24.16 -4.87
N SER A 27 16.22 24.32 -5.55
CA SER A 27 16.66 23.47 -6.65
C SER A 27 16.91 22.04 -6.17
N LEU A 28 16.43 21.07 -6.95
CA LEU A 28 16.65 19.64 -6.74
C LEU A 28 18.15 19.31 -6.78
N PRO A 29 18.69 18.47 -5.87
CA PRO A 29 20.08 18.02 -5.98
C PRO A 29 20.25 17.05 -7.18
N PRO A 30 21.40 17.08 -7.86
CA PRO A 30 21.65 16.23 -9.03
C PRO A 30 21.80 14.76 -8.61
N THR A 31 21.18 13.87 -9.39
CA THR A 31 21.13 12.43 -9.10
C THR A 31 22.27 11.66 -9.78
N SER A 32 23.08 10.95 -8.99
CA SER A 32 24.07 9.97 -9.46
C SER A 32 23.54 8.54 -9.27
N SER A 33 22.64 8.10 -10.14
CA SER A 33 22.38 6.69 -10.44
C SER A 33 21.41 6.59 -11.62
N GLY A 34 21.84 5.93 -12.70
CA GLY A 34 21.26 6.01 -14.03
C GLY A 34 19.90 5.35 -14.17
N VAL A 35 18.83 6.13 -13.99
CA VAL A 35 17.55 5.94 -14.67
C VAL A 35 17.19 7.28 -15.31
N HIS A 36 17.19 7.37 -16.63
CA HIS A 36 16.86 8.61 -17.35
C HIS A 36 15.33 8.80 -17.39
N MET A 37 14.71 9.03 -16.22
CA MET A 37 13.26 9.14 -16.03
C MET A 37 12.60 10.27 -16.85
N SER A 38 13.38 11.25 -17.31
CA SER A 38 12.92 12.37 -18.14
C SER A 38 12.45 11.97 -19.54
N ARG A 39 12.54 10.69 -19.93
CA ARG A 39 12.11 10.19 -21.25
C ARG A 39 10.80 9.40 -21.25
N ILE A 40 10.11 9.29 -20.11
CA ILE A 40 8.81 8.61 -20.02
C ILE A 40 7.72 9.69 -19.84
N PRO A 41 7.00 10.09 -20.91
CA PRO A 41 6.08 11.23 -20.87
C PRO A 41 4.97 11.09 -19.83
N THR A 42 4.55 9.86 -19.53
CA THR A 42 3.44 9.55 -18.61
C THR A 42 3.78 9.72 -17.12
N ILE A 43 5.06 9.85 -16.77
CA ILE A 43 5.52 10.09 -15.39
C ILE A 43 6.34 11.37 -15.25
N ALA A 44 6.50 12.13 -16.34
CA ALA A 44 7.21 13.40 -16.33
C ALA A 44 6.54 14.37 -15.34
N GLY A 45 7.36 15.06 -14.53
CA GLY A 45 6.89 16.02 -13.53
C GLY A 45 6.43 15.42 -12.20
N ARG A 46 6.45 14.09 -12.03
CA ARG A 46 6.21 13.46 -10.72
C ARG A 46 7.49 13.48 -9.88
N PRO A 47 7.40 13.78 -8.57
CA PRO A 47 8.54 13.68 -7.67
C PRO A 47 9.14 12.27 -7.67
N LEU A 48 10.47 12.20 -7.74
CA LEU A 48 11.22 10.96 -7.64
C LEU A 48 11.58 10.71 -6.17
N LEU A 49 11.08 9.61 -5.61
CA LEU A 49 11.45 9.13 -4.28
C LEU A 49 12.50 8.03 -4.37
N LYS A 50 13.44 8.07 -3.44
CA LYS A 50 14.55 7.14 -3.31
C LYS A 50 14.70 6.71 -1.85
N PRO A 51 15.39 5.58 -1.57
CA PRO A 51 15.65 5.14 -0.20
C PRO A 51 16.32 6.18 0.71
N ASP A 52 17.13 7.08 0.15
CA ASP A 52 17.82 8.16 0.86
C ASP A 52 17.01 9.46 0.97
N THR A 53 15.79 9.48 0.45
CA THR A 53 14.90 10.63 0.59
C THR A 53 14.50 10.81 2.04
N ASP A 54 14.62 12.04 2.57
CA ASP A 54 14.01 12.43 3.84
C ASP A 54 12.48 12.43 3.68
N LEU A 55 11.89 11.24 3.80
CA LEU A 55 10.48 11.01 3.53
C LEU A 55 9.58 11.88 4.40
N PRO A 56 9.75 11.99 5.73
CA PRO A 56 8.92 12.87 6.57
C PRO A 56 8.89 14.31 6.05
N LYS A 57 10.07 14.89 5.78
CA LYS A 57 10.18 16.26 5.29
C LYS A 57 9.56 16.43 3.90
N PHE A 58 9.76 15.45 3.02
CA PHE A 58 9.14 15.46 1.70
C PHE A 58 7.62 15.35 1.79
N THR A 59 7.09 14.48 2.66
CA THR A 59 5.65 14.28 2.84
C THR A 59 4.97 15.54 3.37
N ASP A 60 5.55 16.20 4.38
CA ASP A 60 5.03 17.47 4.89
C ASP A 60 4.99 18.54 3.78
N TRP A 61 6.02 18.61 2.93
CA TRP A 61 6.01 19.49 1.76
C TRP A 61 4.93 19.11 0.75
N ALA A 62 4.82 17.82 0.43
CA ALA A 62 3.92 17.30 -0.60
C ALA A 62 2.45 17.52 -0.25
N ILE A 63 2.06 17.31 1.01
CA ILE A 63 0.68 17.53 1.49
C ILE A 63 0.20 18.96 1.20
N THR A 64 1.12 19.94 1.27
CA THR A 64 0.77 21.36 1.14
C THR A 64 0.98 21.89 -0.28
N HIS A 65 2.00 21.40 -0.99
CA HIS A 65 2.48 22.04 -2.22
C HIS A 65 2.38 21.15 -3.46
N TYR A 66 2.18 19.84 -3.30
CA TYR A 66 2.11 18.92 -4.42
C TYR A 66 0.65 18.58 -4.76
N SER A 67 0.20 19.07 -5.92
CA SER A 67 -1.17 18.84 -6.39
C SER A 67 -1.38 17.48 -7.07
N GLY A 68 -0.31 16.71 -7.32
CA GLY A 68 -0.40 15.37 -7.87
C GLY A 68 -0.61 14.31 -6.79
N GLU A 69 -1.18 13.17 -7.17
CA GLU A 69 -1.38 12.07 -6.22
C GLU A 69 -0.21 11.07 -6.20
N PHE A 70 0.56 10.97 -7.28
CA PHE A 70 1.57 9.92 -7.45
C PHE A 70 2.98 10.49 -7.51
N CYS A 71 3.85 9.95 -6.66
CA CYS A 71 5.29 10.00 -6.85
C CYS A 71 5.75 8.82 -7.71
N VAL A 72 7.04 8.77 -8.01
CA VAL A 72 7.68 7.66 -8.72
C VAL A 72 8.89 7.18 -7.94
N ALA A 73 9.09 5.88 -7.86
CA ALA A 73 10.32 5.29 -7.36
C ALA A 73 10.71 4.08 -8.23
N ALA A 74 12.02 3.84 -8.36
CA ALA A 74 12.55 2.66 -9.03
C ALA A 74 12.94 1.55 -8.04
N ASP A 75 13.05 1.89 -6.76
CA ASP A 75 13.51 0.99 -5.71
C ASP A 75 12.32 0.27 -5.05
N PHE A 76 12.51 -1.03 -4.81
CA PHE A 76 11.57 -1.95 -4.16
C PHE A 76 12.18 -2.49 -2.86
N ASP A 77 13.17 -1.81 -2.28
CA ASP A 77 13.73 -2.16 -1.00
C ASP A 77 12.62 -2.27 0.07
N PRO A 78 12.55 -3.38 0.83
CA PRO A 78 11.52 -3.58 1.84
C PRO A 78 11.48 -2.49 2.92
N ALA A 79 12.63 -1.96 3.35
CA ALA A 79 12.66 -0.91 4.37
C ALA A 79 12.15 0.42 3.79
N PHE A 80 12.48 0.73 2.54
CA PHE A 80 11.96 1.90 1.84
C PHE A 80 10.44 1.81 1.62
N VAL A 81 9.92 0.67 1.17
CA VAL A 81 8.46 0.48 1.00
C VAL A 81 7.73 0.55 2.34
N ALA A 82 8.28 -0.05 3.40
CA ALA A 82 7.73 0.07 4.74
C ALA A 82 7.74 1.53 5.23
N ALA A 83 8.80 2.30 4.96
CA ALA A 83 8.86 3.72 5.31
C ALA A 83 7.80 4.53 4.55
N LEU A 84 7.59 4.26 3.26
CA LEU A 84 6.50 4.87 2.48
C LEU A 84 5.12 4.59 3.11
N TRP A 85 4.84 3.33 3.49
CA TRP A 85 3.55 3.01 4.14
C TRP A 85 3.40 3.67 5.50
N TYR A 86 4.48 3.76 6.28
CA TYR A 86 4.51 4.47 7.55
C TYR A 86 4.19 5.96 7.39
N GLU A 87 4.73 6.63 6.37
CA GLU A 87 4.41 8.03 6.04
C GLU A 87 3.05 8.19 5.34
N GLY A 88 2.27 7.11 5.17
CA GLY A 88 0.93 7.18 4.62
C GLY A 88 0.87 7.22 3.09
N TYR A 89 1.82 6.62 2.38
CA TYR A 89 1.66 6.33 0.95
C TYR A 89 0.99 4.97 0.75
N LEU A 90 0.18 4.84 -0.30
CA LEU A 90 -0.25 3.56 -0.85
C LEU A 90 0.59 3.26 -2.09
N THR A 91 1.22 2.10 -2.16
CA THR A 91 2.10 1.78 -3.28
C THR A 91 1.45 0.81 -4.25
N ILE A 92 1.38 1.21 -5.51
CA ILE A 92 1.15 0.29 -6.63
C ILE A 92 2.41 0.25 -7.49
N ALA A 93 2.48 -0.69 -8.44
CA ALA A 93 3.55 -0.74 -9.42
C ALA A 93 2.97 -0.81 -10.84
N SER A 94 3.71 -0.28 -11.80
CA SER A 94 3.32 -0.32 -13.21
C SER A 94 4.54 -0.43 -14.11
N ARG A 95 4.35 -1.05 -15.29
CA ARG A 95 5.41 -1.21 -16.28
C ARG A 95 5.46 -0.01 -17.23
N TYR A 96 6.62 0.64 -17.29
CA TYR A 96 6.93 1.71 -18.24
C TYR A 96 8.19 1.36 -19.04
N THR A 97 8.05 1.32 -20.37
CA THR A 97 9.19 1.12 -21.30
C THR A 97 10.12 -0.03 -20.90
N GLY A 98 9.53 -1.19 -20.56
CA GLY A 98 10.27 -2.41 -20.15
C GLY A 98 10.63 -2.50 -18.66
N GLN A 99 10.60 -1.39 -17.92
CA GLN A 99 10.92 -1.36 -16.49
C GLN A 99 9.65 -1.34 -15.64
N VAL A 100 9.73 -1.93 -14.44
CA VAL A 100 8.65 -1.84 -13.44
C VAL A 100 9.02 -0.73 -12.48
N LEU A 101 8.11 0.23 -12.28
CA LEU A 101 8.28 1.33 -11.35
C LEU A 101 7.25 1.23 -10.23
N LEU A 102 7.68 1.59 -9.04
CA LEU A 102 6.80 1.82 -7.90
C LEU A 102 6.17 3.20 -8.05
N LEU A 103 4.88 3.30 -7.74
CA LEU A 103 4.09 4.52 -7.78
C LEU A 103 3.51 4.76 -6.38
N PRO A 104 4.27 5.40 -5.47
CA PRO A 104 3.75 5.80 -4.17
C PRO A 104 2.67 6.85 -4.36
N LYS A 105 1.44 6.52 -3.95
CA LYS A 105 0.28 7.40 -4.02
C LYS A 105 -0.02 8.00 -2.66
N LEU A 106 -0.06 9.33 -2.58
CA LEU A 106 -0.49 10.07 -1.39
C LEU A 106 -1.93 10.55 -1.61
N HIS A 107 -2.88 9.87 -0.98
CA HIS A 107 -4.29 10.22 -1.08
C HIS A 107 -4.64 11.42 -0.20
N VAL A 108 -5.26 12.45 -0.79
CA VAL A 108 -5.83 13.59 -0.03
C VAL A 108 -7.04 13.14 0.80
N GLN A 109 -7.82 12.19 0.28
CA GLN A 109 -8.97 11.59 0.96
C GLN A 109 -8.84 10.07 0.96
N ARG A 110 -9.12 9.46 2.11
CA ARG A 110 -9.07 8.01 2.30
C ARG A 110 -10.44 7.48 2.68
N CYS A 111 -10.78 6.31 2.13
CA CYS A 111 -11.84 5.49 2.70
C CYS A 111 -11.28 4.84 3.97
N VAL A 112 -12.05 4.89 5.05
CA VAL A 112 -11.67 4.40 6.37
C VAL A 112 -12.88 3.67 6.91
N LEU A 113 -12.68 2.48 7.47
CA LEU A 113 -13.73 1.72 8.16
C LEU A 113 -13.31 1.52 9.60
N TYR A 114 -14.02 2.16 10.51
CA TYR A 114 -13.93 1.86 11.93
C TYR A 114 -14.72 0.59 12.23
N PHE A 115 -14.11 -0.38 12.92
CA PHE A 115 -14.80 -1.63 13.25
C PHE A 115 -16.03 -1.42 14.13
N SER A 116 -16.08 -0.33 14.92
CA SER A 116 -17.28 0.09 15.66
C SER A 116 -18.49 0.34 14.75
N ASP A 117 -18.23 0.74 13.51
CA ASP A 117 -19.24 1.12 12.53
C ASP A 117 -19.54 -0.01 11.54
N LEU A 118 -18.88 -1.17 11.70
CA LEU A 118 -19.04 -2.32 10.82
C LEU A 118 -20.45 -2.90 10.94
N ARG A 119 -21.24 -2.75 9.87
CA ARG A 119 -22.59 -3.31 9.77
C ARG A 119 -22.58 -4.66 9.09
N LEU A 120 -22.63 -5.73 9.89
CA LEU A 120 -22.72 -7.11 9.39
C LEU A 120 -24.17 -7.57 9.27
N HIS A 121 -24.61 -7.82 8.03
CA HIS A 121 -25.95 -8.34 7.76
C HIS A 121 -26.11 -9.79 8.25
N ARG A 122 -27.32 -10.15 8.70
CA ARG A 122 -27.61 -11.50 9.25
C ARG A 122 -27.31 -12.62 8.24
N SER A 123 -27.58 -12.37 6.96
CA SER A 123 -27.28 -13.29 5.86
C SER A 123 -25.78 -13.56 5.72
N ALA A 124 -24.95 -12.52 5.75
CA ALA A 124 -23.50 -12.64 5.69
C ALA A 124 -22.96 -13.46 6.87
N LYS A 125 -23.42 -13.18 8.10
CA LYS A 125 -23.04 -13.96 9.29
C LYS A 125 -23.43 -15.43 9.19
N LYS A 126 -24.55 -15.76 8.54
CA LYS A 126 -24.97 -17.14 8.34
C LYS A 126 -24.05 -17.86 7.36
N LYS A 127 -23.75 -17.22 6.22
CA LYS A 127 -22.87 -17.78 5.19
C LYS A 127 -21.44 -17.97 5.71
N ALA A 128 -20.93 -17.01 6.48
CA ALA A 128 -19.57 -17.06 7.03
C ALA A 128 -19.28 -18.28 7.94
N LYS A 129 -20.31 -18.95 8.47
CA LYS A 129 -20.13 -20.16 9.31
C LYS A 129 -19.60 -21.37 8.54
N HIS A 130 -19.73 -21.36 7.22
CA HIS A 130 -19.23 -22.44 6.35
C HIS A 130 -17.73 -22.31 6.05
N PHE A 131 -17.12 -21.19 6.44
CA PHE A 131 -15.72 -20.92 6.16
C PHE A 131 -14.86 -20.93 7.42
N HIS A 132 -13.59 -21.25 7.24
CA HIS A 132 -12.56 -21.08 8.25
C HIS A 132 -11.62 -19.93 7.83
N LEU A 133 -11.22 -19.12 8.80
CA LEU A 133 -10.26 -18.05 8.61
C LEU A 133 -8.91 -18.50 9.18
N SER A 134 -7.85 -18.36 8.40
CA SER A 134 -6.49 -18.30 8.94
C SER A 134 -5.81 -16.98 8.58
N VAL A 135 -4.68 -16.73 9.23
CA VAL A 135 -3.85 -15.55 8.99
C VAL A 135 -2.41 -16.00 8.85
N ASP A 136 -1.72 -15.47 7.85
CA ASP A 136 -0.30 -15.68 7.59
C ASP A 136 0.11 -17.15 7.37
N MET A 137 -0.82 -18.00 6.89
CA MET A 137 -0.56 -19.43 6.70
C MET A 137 -0.09 -19.79 5.29
N CYS A 138 -0.62 -19.15 4.24
CA CYS A 138 -0.26 -19.47 2.85
C CYS A 138 -0.17 -18.22 1.95
N PHE A 139 0.66 -17.25 2.34
CA PHE A 139 0.89 -16.00 1.63
C PHE A 139 1.08 -16.15 0.10
N ASP A 140 1.91 -17.11 -0.34
CA ASP A 140 2.19 -17.32 -1.76
C ASP A 140 0.94 -17.75 -2.54
N ASP A 141 0.07 -18.57 -1.94
CA ASP A 141 -1.17 -19.03 -2.57
C ASP A 141 -2.20 -17.89 -2.67
N VAL A 142 -2.23 -16.99 -1.69
CA VAL A 142 -3.07 -15.78 -1.75
C VAL A 142 -2.61 -14.84 -2.84
N VAL A 143 -1.29 -14.60 -2.97
CA VAL A 143 -0.72 -13.83 -4.09
C VAL A 143 -1.10 -14.46 -5.43
N ASN A 144 -0.93 -15.78 -5.56
CA ASN A 144 -1.26 -16.51 -6.78
C ASN A 144 -2.77 -16.43 -7.09
N GLY A 145 -3.64 -16.53 -6.09
CA GLY A 145 -5.08 -16.34 -6.23
C GLY A 145 -5.44 -14.97 -6.77
N CYS A 146 -4.83 -13.91 -6.22
CA CYS A 146 -5.01 -12.55 -6.70
C CYS A 146 -4.54 -12.37 -8.16
N ILE A 147 -3.38 -12.92 -8.51
CA ILE A 147 -2.85 -12.87 -9.88
C ILE A 147 -3.74 -13.65 -10.85
N ARG A 148 -4.26 -14.81 -10.45
CA ARG A 148 -5.18 -15.59 -11.28
C ARG A 148 -6.48 -14.83 -11.55
N GLN A 149 -7.07 -14.18 -10.55
CA GLN A 149 -8.36 -13.50 -10.69
C GLN A 149 -8.24 -12.14 -11.40
N HIS A 150 -7.20 -11.37 -11.10
CA HIS A 150 -7.08 -9.97 -11.56
C HIS A 150 -5.96 -9.73 -12.58
N GLY A 151 -5.23 -10.79 -12.96
CA GLY A 151 -3.96 -10.68 -13.68
C GLY A 151 -2.83 -10.15 -12.80
N GLN A 152 -1.63 -10.03 -13.37
CA GLN A 152 -0.46 -9.56 -12.62
C GLN A 152 -0.65 -8.14 -12.03
N ASN A 153 -1.39 -7.27 -12.74
CA ASN A 153 -1.69 -5.89 -12.32
C ASN A 153 -0.47 -5.19 -11.68
N TRP A 154 -0.52 -4.86 -10.39
CA TRP A 154 0.57 -4.22 -9.63
C TRP A 154 1.46 -5.23 -8.87
N LEU A 155 1.09 -6.51 -8.83
CA LEU A 155 1.84 -7.60 -8.21
C LEU A 155 2.97 -8.10 -9.12
N TYR A 156 3.79 -7.19 -9.64
CA TYR A 156 5.00 -7.54 -10.37
C TYR A 156 5.99 -8.29 -9.46
N PRO A 157 6.87 -9.16 -10.00
CA PRO A 157 7.84 -9.91 -9.22
C PRO A 157 8.64 -9.10 -8.17
N PRO A 158 9.17 -7.90 -8.45
CA PRO A 158 9.84 -7.10 -7.42
C PRO A 158 8.90 -6.69 -6.27
N MET A 159 7.64 -6.35 -6.57
CA MET A 159 6.66 -6.01 -5.53
C MET A 159 6.29 -7.23 -4.67
N VAL A 160 6.05 -8.39 -5.29
CA VAL A 160 5.76 -9.63 -4.57
C VAL A 160 6.93 -10.03 -3.66
N LYS A 161 8.17 -9.93 -4.14
CA LYS A 161 9.37 -10.19 -3.34
C LYS A 161 9.44 -9.27 -2.13
N THR A 162 9.09 -8.00 -2.31
CA THR A 162 9.07 -6.98 -1.24
C THR A 162 8.01 -7.31 -0.20
N LEU A 163 6.77 -7.57 -0.63
CA LEU A 163 5.67 -7.96 0.25
C LEU A 163 6.02 -9.20 1.07
N LYS A 164 6.57 -10.23 0.41
CA LYS A 164 6.99 -11.48 1.06
C LYS A 164 8.09 -11.24 2.10
N HIS A 165 9.05 -10.37 1.79
CA HIS A 165 10.10 -10.02 2.75
C HIS A 165 9.52 -9.36 4.00
N ILE A 166 8.66 -8.35 3.84
CA ILE A 166 8.04 -7.64 4.98
C ILE A 166 7.10 -8.57 5.77
N HIS A 167 6.47 -9.53 5.10
CA HIS A 167 5.64 -10.56 5.74
C HIS A 167 6.46 -11.48 6.65
N GLN A 168 7.60 -11.98 6.15
CA GLN A 168 8.49 -12.91 6.87
C GLN A 168 9.36 -12.23 7.92
N SER A 169 9.68 -10.96 7.71
CA SER A 169 10.54 -10.15 8.57
C SER A 169 9.90 -8.77 8.70
N PRO A 170 9.06 -8.57 9.73
CA PRO A 170 8.37 -7.30 9.94
C PRO A 170 9.35 -6.13 9.85
N GLY A 171 8.97 -5.13 9.05
CA GLY A 171 9.82 -4.02 8.70
C GLY A 171 10.07 -3.08 9.88
N ALA A 172 10.99 -2.13 9.68
CA ALA A 172 11.17 -1.03 10.62
C ALA A 172 9.84 -0.27 10.84
N ARG A 173 9.70 0.36 12.01
CA ARG A 173 8.53 1.19 12.38
C ARG A 173 7.20 0.44 12.53
N GLY A 174 7.25 -0.87 12.81
CA GLY A 174 6.06 -1.67 13.14
C GLY A 174 5.18 -1.97 11.94
N VAL A 175 5.76 -1.98 10.74
CA VAL A 175 5.08 -2.31 9.49
C VAL A 175 5.13 -3.82 9.27
N ARG A 176 3.98 -4.45 9.03
CA ARG A 176 3.90 -5.90 8.75
C ARG A 176 2.93 -6.18 7.62
N VAL A 177 3.31 -7.07 6.71
CA VAL A 177 2.41 -7.57 5.65
C VAL A 177 1.70 -8.80 6.16
N HIS A 178 0.41 -8.88 5.89
CA HIS A 178 -0.45 -10.00 6.26
C HIS A 178 -1.09 -10.64 5.04
N SER A 179 -1.29 -11.94 5.13
CA SER A 179 -2.27 -12.66 4.32
C SER A 179 -3.41 -13.13 5.20
N PHE A 180 -4.63 -12.98 4.71
CA PHE A 180 -5.83 -13.59 5.28
C PHE A 180 -6.31 -14.66 4.32
N GLU A 181 -6.66 -15.82 4.84
CA GLU A 181 -7.07 -16.97 4.05
C GLU A 181 -8.47 -17.42 4.46
N ILE A 182 -9.33 -17.64 3.46
CA ILE A 182 -10.68 -18.17 3.65
C ILE A 182 -10.73 -19.57 3.08
N TRP A 183 -11.05 -20.54 3.94
CA TRP A 183 -11.09 -21.96 3.61
C TRP A 183 -12.52 -22.48 3.64
N GLU A 184 -12.88 -23.31 2.68
CA GLU A 184 -14.04 -24.19 2.75
C GLU A 184 -13.50 -25.61 2.82
N GLU A 185 -13.73 -26.29 3.96
CA GLU A 185 -13.06 -27.55 4.28
C GLU A 185 -11.52 -27.42 4.20
N GLU A 186 -10.87 -28.06 3.22
CA GLU A 186 -9.42 -28.01 2.98
C GLU A 186 -9.04 -27.07 1.81
N ASP A 187 -10.02 -26.53 1.09
CA ASP A 187 -9.80 -25.72 -0.11
C ASP A 187 -9.67 -24.24 0.21
N LEU A 188 -8.62 -23.60 -0.32
CA LEU A 188 -8.45 -22.15 -0.26
C LEU A 188 -9.39 -21.48 -1.26
N VAL A 189 -10.52 -20.96 -0.76
CA VAL A 189 -11.60 -20.38 -1.58
C VAL A 189 -11.60 -18.85 -1.62
N GLY A 190 -10.77 -18.21 -0.81
CA GLY A 190 -10.57 -16.78 -0.86
C GLY A 190 -9.37 -16.33 -0.05
N GLY A 191 -8.98 -15.08 -0.23
CA GLY A 191 -7.92 -14.49 0.58
C GLY A 191 -7.67 -13.03 0.26
N GLU A 192 -6.97 -12.36 1.16
CA GLU A 192 -6.63 -10.94 1.06
C GLU A 192 -5.18 -10.70 1.48
N LEU A 193 -4.50 -9.85 0.73
CA LEU A 193 -3.25 -9.22 1.13
C LEU A 193 -3.53 -7.84 1.69
N GLY A 194 -2.83 -7.51 2.76
CA GLY A 194 -2.78 -6.15 3.29
C GLY A 194 -1.57 -5.94 4.18
N TYR A 195 -1.48 -4.79 4.81
CA TYR A 195 -0.42 -4.50 5.75
C TYR A 195 -0.94 -3.74 6.97
N SER A 196 -0.28 -3.92 8.09
CA SER A 196 -0.50 -3.13 9.30
C SER A 196 0.61 -2.10 9.51
N VAL A 197 0.23 -0.94 10.02
CA VAL A 197 1.12 0.07 10.59
C VAL A 197 0.55 0.42 11.96
N GLY A 198 1.19 -0.07 13.02
CA GLY A 198 0.64 0.03 14.37
C GLY A 198 -0.75 -0.62 14.45
N ALA A 199 -1.76 0.14 14.89
CA ALA A 199 -3.13 -0.35 15.00
C ALA A 199 -3.94 -0.27 13.68
N CYS A 200 -3.37 0.31 12.62
CA CYS A 200 -4.05 0.48 11.34
C CYS A 200 -3.77 -0.70 10.41
N TYR A 201 -4.80 -1.40 9.93
CA TYR A 201 -4.69 -2.35 8.81
C TYR A 201 -5.17 -1.70 7.52
N THR A 202 -4.37 -1.79 6.46
CA THR A 202 -4.69 -1.36 5.09
C THR A 202 -4.87 -2.58 4.18
N SER A 203 -6.10 -2.81 3.72
CA SER A 203 -6.40 -3.80 2.69
C SER A 203 -5.82 -3.37 1.34
N LEU A 204 -5.16 -4.31 0.65
CA LEU A 204 -4.60 -4.11 -0.69
C LEU A 204 -5.44 -4.83 -1.72
N THR A 205 -5.35 -6.15 -1.81
CA THR A 205 -6.00 -6.91 -2.88
C THR A 205 -6.39 -8.28 -2.37
N GLY A 206 -7.54 -8.77 -2.82
CA GLY A 206 -7.99 -10.11 -2.48
C GLY A 206 -8.57 -10.84 -3.68
N PHE A 207 -8.90 -12.11 -3.48
CA PHE A 207 -9.53 -12.99 -4.45
C PHE A 207 -10.59 -13.85 -3.76
N CYS A 208 -11.52 -14.38 -4.55
CA CYS A 208 -12.52 -15.35 -4.10
C CYS A 208 -12.94 -16.24 -5.28
N THR A 209 -13.06 -17.53 -5.03
CA THR A 209 -13.51 -18.52 -6.02
C THR A 209 -14.94 -18.99 -5.77
N VAL A 210 -15.49 -18.73 -4.58
CA VAL A 210 -16.86 -19.07 -4.19
C VAL A 210 -17.62 -17.83 -3.70
N ASP A 211 -18.96 -17.87 -3.81
CA ASP A 211 -19.82 -16.78 -3.34
C ASP A 211 -19.61 -16.55 -1.83
N SER A 212 -19.49 -15.28 -1.44
CA SER A 212 -19.37 -14.84 -0.04
C SER A 212 -18.07 -15.22 0.68
N ALA A 213 -17.06 -15.76 -0.03
CA ALA A 213 -15.69 -15.90 0.47
C ALA A 213 -14.82 -14.64 0.26
N GLY A 214 -15.37 -13.60 -0.37
CA GLY A 214 -14.75 -12.29 -0.57
C GLY A 214 -15.76 -11.15 -0.40
N THR A 215 -15.35 -9.92 -0.72
CA THR A 215 -16.22 -8.72 -0.78
C THR A 215 -17.17 -8.73 -1.96
#